data_AF-A0A2V5M3X4-F1
#
_entry.id   AF-A0A2V5M3X4-F1
#
_cell.length_a   1.000
_cell.length_b   1.000
_cell.length_c   1.000
_cell.angle_alpha   90.00
_cell.angle_beta   90.00
_cell.angle_gamma   90.00
#
_symmetry.space_group_name_H-M   'P 1'
#
loop_
_entity.id
_entity.type
_entity.pdbx_description
1 polymer ?
#
loop_
_entity_poly.entity_id
_entity_poly.type
_entity_poly.pdbx_seq_one_letter_code
_entity_poly.pdbx_strand_id
1 'polypeptide(L)'
;MLLIFEPLLFSPGAYVKNVLSYGGYWGLWGFTYLIRSIQFQQLNRISFFGLAPAAIIIGNLLKCTVVSALLFLAWRRRDSDARGLVVTLAMSWLIFFIFAPGVAPQYFVWLTPFLLFVSPVFFAFFTGAASIFLFIFYSTISHSIHWYFGVSTNALSAVWAPWSLLPWITLILGSALIWRSTRQPGAPLKILTVVPAAEPYS
;
A
#
# COMPACT_ATOMS: atom_id res chain seq x y z
N MET A 1 -17.45 10.85 -23.08
CA MET A 1 -17.06 9.48 -22.64
C MET A 1 -15.71 8.99 -23.22
N LEU A 2 -14.96 9.82 -23.96
CA LEU A 2 -13.62 9.47 -24.52
C LEU A 2 -12.42 9.80 -23.59
N LEU A 3 -12.64 10.60 -22.54
CA LEU A 3 -11.60 11.10 -21.63
C LEU A 3 -10.82 9.98 -20.91
N ILE A 4 -11.41 8.80 -20.72
CA ILE A 4 -10.77 7.68 -20.00
C ILE A 4 -9.64 7.05 -20.84
N PHE A 5 -9.75 7.09 -22.17
CA PHE A 5 -8.74 6.56 -23.09
C PHE A 5 -7.70 7.60 -23.51
N GLU A 6 -7.92 8.86 -23.18
CA GLU A 6 -7.03 9.97 -23.54
C GLU A 6 -5.57 9.72 -23.10
N PRO A 7 -5.28 9.25 -21.87
CA PRO A 7 -3.89 8.97 -21.47
C PRO A 7 -3.28 7.79 -22.24
N LEU A 8 -4.09 6.80 -22.60
CA LEU A 8 -3.66 5.63 -23.37
C LEU A 8 -3.34 6.01 -24.83
N LEU A 9 -4.12 6.92 -25.42
CA LEU A 9 -3.98 7.35 -26.81
C LEU A 9 -2.88 8.39 -26.99
N PHE A 10 -2.81 9.40 -26.12
CA PHE A 10 -1.90 10.53 -26.27
C PHE A 10 -0.61 10.38 -25.47
N SER A 11 -0.53 9.43 -24.54
CA SER A 11 0.68 9.18 -23.74
C SER A 11 0.86 7.70 -23.40
N PRO A 12 0.85 6.79 -24.41
CA PRO A 12 0.88 5.35 -24.19
C PRO A 12 2.06 4.89 -23.35
N GLY A 13 3.25 5.48 -23.54
CA GLY A 13 4.43 5.16 -22.74
C GLY A 13 4.26 5.49 -21.25
N ALA A 14 3.69 6.66 -20.93
CA ALA A 14 3.38 7.04 -19.55
C ALA A 14 2.27 6.18 -18.96
N TYR A 15 1.27 5.81 -19.76
CA TYR A 15 0.18 4.93 -19.36
C TYR A 15 0.68 3.52 -19.03
N VAL A 16 1.42 2.89 -19.94
CA VAL A 16 2.02 1.57 -19.74
C VAL A 16 2.90 1.58 -18.50
N LYS A 17 3.72 2.61 -18.32
CA LYS A 17 4.62 2.70 -17.18
C LYS A 17 3.89 2.92 -15.84
N ASN A 18 3.03 3.94 -15.78
CA ASN A 18 2.47 4.39 -14.50
C ASN A 18 1.21 3.62 -14.10
N VAL A 19 0.43 3.17 -15.08
CA VAL A 19 -0.82 2.43 -14.87
C VAL A 19 -0.58 0.94 -14.94
N LEU A 20 -0.12 0.40 -16.08
CA LEU A 20 -0.01 -1.05 -16.26
C LEU A 20 1.16 -1.67 -15.49
N SER A 21 2.33 -1.03 -15.52
CA SER A 21 3.54 -1.53 -14.86
C SER A 21 3.61 -1.11 -13.38
N TYR A 22 2.75 -0.19 -12.94
CA TYR A 22 2.83 0.45 -11.62
C TYR A 22 4.25 0.96 -11.33
N GLY A 23 4.73 1.91 -12.14
CA GLY A 23 6.05 2.53 -12.00
C GLY A 23 6.18 3.51 -10.83
N GLY A 24 5.51 3.23 -9.69
CA GLY A 24 5.30 4.13 -8.55
C GLY A 24 6.53 4.92 -8.09
N TYR A 25 6.29 6.01 -7.37
CA TYR A 25 7.33 6.98 -7.03
C TYR A 25 8.33 6.40 -6.01
N TRP A 26 9.56 6.16 -6.46
CA TRP A 26 10.60 5.55 -5.64
C TRP A 26 11.04 6.47 -4.50
N GLY A 27 11.28 5.88 -3.32
CA GLY A 27 11.98 6.55 -2.23
C GLY A 27 11.09 7.27 -1.23
N LEU A 28 9.76 7.23 -1.41
CA LEU A 28 8.83 7.99 -0.56
C LEU A 28 7.89 7.13 0.28
N TRP A 29 7.90 5.81 0.11
CA TRP A 29 6.97 4.94 0.82
C TRP A 29 7.66 3.68 1.35
N GLY A 30 7.38 3.35 2.61
CA GLY A 30 7.77 2.10 3.24
C GLY A 30 9.22 1.68 2.99
N PHE A 31 9.40 0.50 2.40
CA PHE A 31 10.73 -0.04 2.10
C PHE A 31 11.57 0.87 1.20
N THR A 32 10.99 1.51 0.18
CA THR A 32 11.78 2.34 -0.73
C THR A 32 12.24 3.63 -0.05
N TYR A 33 11.43 4.18 0.87
CA TYR A 33 11.86 5.27 1.76
C TYR A 33 13.01 4.84 2.66
N LEU A 34 12.88 3.70 3.35
CA LEU A 34 13.93 3.20 4.26
C LEU A 34 15.24 2.97 3.51
N ILE A 35 15.20 2.35 2.33
CA ILE A 35 16.39 2.11 1.51
C ILE A 35 17.03 3.44 1.08
N ARG A 36 16.23 4.42 0.66
CA ARG A 36 16.71 5.76 0.30
C ARG A 36 17.37 6.45 1.49
N SER A 37 16.83 6.28 2.70
CA SER A 37 17.34 6.93 3.92
C SER A 37 18.76 6.52 4.29
N ILE A 38 19.26 5.38 3.77
CA ILE A 38 20.64 4.91 3.94
C ILE A 38 21.65 5.77 3.13
N GLN A 39 21.17 6.67 2.26
CA GLN A 39 21.98 7.64 1.49
C GLN A 39 23.01 6.99 0.53
N PHE A 40 22.82 5.71 0.16
CA PHE A 40 23.65 5.08 -0.87
C PHE A 40 23.44 5.79 -2.22
N GLN A 41 24.53 6.24 -2.87
CA GLN A 41 24.45 7.18 -4.01
C GLN A 41 23.52 6.73 -5.13
N GLN A 42 23.46 5.43 -5.44
CA GLN A 42 22.60 4.90 -6.50
C GLN A 42 21.11 4.83 -6.13
N LEU A 43 20.77 4.85 -4.84
CA LEU A 43 19.41 4.61 -4.33
C LEU A 43 18.78 5.83 -3.64
N ASN A 44 19.54 6.91 -3.50
CA ASN A 44 19.11 8.13 -2.81
C ASN A 44 18.13 9.01 -3.64
N ARG A 45 18.03 8.78 -4.95
CA ARG A 45 17.22 9.61 -5.84
C ARG A 45 15.72 9.39 -5.59
N ILE A 46 14.96 10.48 -5.52
CA ILE A 46 13.49 10.45 -5.59
C ILE A 46 13.08 10.72 -7.04
N SER A 47 12.44 9.74 -7.70
CA SER A 47 12.04 9.89 -9.10
C SER A 47 11.05 8.82 -9.56
N PHE A 48 10.29 9.14 -10.61
CA PHE A 48 9.61 8.17 -11.46
C PHE A 48 10.54 7.62 -12.55
N PHE A 49 11.46 8.43 -13.06
CA PHE A 49 12.27 8.16 -14.28
C PHE A 49 13.76 8.10 -13.98
N GLY A 50 14.51 7.37 -14.81
CA GLY A 50 15.97 7.29 -14.71
C GLY A 50 16.44 6.76 -13.35
N LEU A 51 15.73 5.75 -12.82
CA LEU A 51 16.14 5.04 -11.62
C LEU A 51 17.37 4.17 -11.94
N ALA A 52 18.28 4.06 -10.98
CA ALA A 52 19.40 3.15 -11.10
C ALA A 52 18.91 1.69 -11.26
N PRO A 53 19.64 0.81 -11.94
CA PRO A 53 19.25 -0.59 -12.12
C PRO A 53 18.89 -1.29 -10.81
N ALA A 54 19.63 -1.02 -9.72
CA ALA A 54 19.35 -1.58 -8.40
C ALA A 54 17.96 -1.17 -7.86
N ALA A 55 17.57 0.11 -7.99
CA ALA A 55 16.25 0.58 -7.57
C ALA A 55 15.13 -0.08 -8.39
N ILE A 56 15.36 -0.29 -9.70
CA ILE A 56 14.42 -0.98 -10.59
C ILE A 56 14.25 -2.44 -10.16
N ILE A 57 15.37 -3.14 -9.88
CA ILE A 57 15.35 -4.53 -9.43
C ILE A 57 14.58 -4.65 -8.11
N ILE A 58 14.89 -3.82 -7.11
CA ILE A 58 14.19 -3.83 -5.82
C ILE A 58 12.69 -3.54 -6.00
N GLY A 59 12.36 -2.53 -6.81
CA GLY A 59 10.97 -2.20 -7.10
C GLY A 59 10.20 -3.35 -7.75
N ASN A 60 10.85 -4.09 -8.66
CA ASN A 60 10.26 -5.28 -9.29
C ASN A 60 10.16 -6.46 -8.32
N LEU A 61 11.15 -6.69 -7.45
CA LEU A 61 11.07 -7.72 -6.41
C LEU A 61 9.87 -7.47 -5.48
N LEU A 62 9.68 -6.23 -5.04
CA LEU A 62 8.53 -5.82 -4.25
C LEU A 62 7.20 -6.11 -4.96
N LYS A 63 7.09 -5.80 -6.27
CA LYS A 63 5.91 -6.14 -7.08
C LYS A 63 5.71 -7.65 -7.19
N CYS A 64 6.77 -8.42 -7.43
CA CYS A 64 6.71 -9.87 -7.49
C CYS A 64 6.24 -10.47 -6.15
N THR A 65 6.68 -9.90 -5.01
CA THR A 65 6.19 -10.27 -3.68
C THR A 65 4.70 -10.02 -3.56
N VAL A 66 4.20 -8.84 -3.98
CA VAL A 66 2.76 -8.55 -4.00
C VAL A 66 2.03 -9.59 -4.84
N VAL A 67 2.38 -9.75 -6.13
CA VAL A 67 1.69 -10.67 -7.05
C VAL A 67 1.67 -12.09 -6.50
N SER A 68 2.82 -12.60 -6.05
CA SER A 68 2.94 -13.96 -5.50
C SER A 68 2.07 -14.14 -4.25
N ALA A 69 2.08 -13.15 -3.34
CA ALA A 69 1.29 -13.20 -2.12
C ALA A 69 -0.22 -13.12 -2.41
N LEU A 70 -0.63 -12.31 -3.38
CA LEU A 70 -2.03 -12.21 -3.79
C LEU A 70 -2.52 -13.51 -4.46
N LEU A 71 -1.73 -14.10 -5.36
CA LEU A 71 -2.06 -15.38 -5.98
C LEU A 71 -2.18 -16.50 -4.95
N PHE A 72 -1.23 -16.56 -4.01
CA PHE A 72 -1.28 -17.51 -2.91
C PHE A 72 -2.51 -17.31 -2.02
N LEU A 73 -2.81 -16.06 -1.66
CA LEU A 73 -3.97 -15.70 -0.84
C LEU A 73 -5.28 -16.08 -1.54
N ALA A 74 -5.42 -15.72 -2.82
CA ALA A 74 -6.59 -16.04 -3.64
C ALA A 74 -6.78 -17.55 -3.76
N TRP A 75 -5.71 -18.29 -4.06
CA TRP A 75 -5.75 -19.76 -4.14
C TRP A 75 -6.20 -20.40 -2.83
N ARG A 76 -5.66 -19.92 -1.70
CA ARG A 76 -5.97 -20.45 -0.37
C ARG A 76 -7.40 -20.14 0.06
N ARG A 77 -7.99 -19.05 -0.42
CA ARG A 77 -9.31 -18.56 -0.03
C ARG A 77 -10.35 -18.68 -1.15
N ARG A 78 -10.08 -19.46 -2.20
CA ARG A 78 -10.93 -19.58 -3.40
C ARG A 78 -12.36 -20.05 -3.11
N ASP A 79 -12.54 -20.86 -2.08
CA ASP A 79 -13.85 -21.42 -1.67
C ASP A 79 -14.51 -20.58 -0.54
N SER A 80 -14.12 -19.32 -0.41
CA SER A 80 -14.71 -18.41 0.58
C SER A 80 -16.12 -17.96 0.19
N ASP A 81 -16.97 -17.75 1.19
CA ASP A 81 -18.26 -17.09 1.03
C ASP A 81 -18.12 -15.59 0.70
N ALA A 82 -19.25 -14.91 0.46
CA ALA A 82 -19.26 -13.49 0.10
C ALA A 82 -18.53 -12.60 1.12
N ARG A 83 -18.67 -12.89 2.42
CA ARG A 83 -17.93 -12.19 3.47
C ARG A 83 -16.43 -12.47 3.38
N GLY A 84 -16.05 -13.72 3.17
CA GLY A 84 -14.66 -14.11 3.01
C GLY A 84 -14.01 -13.49 1.78
N LEU A 85 -14.75 -13.21 0.70
CA LEU A 85 -14.27 -12.43 -0.45
C LEU A 85 -13.89 -11.00 -0.03
N VAL A 86 -14.76 -10.29 0.70
CA VAL A 86 -14.49 -8.91 1.17
C VAL A 86 -13.25 -8.87 2.08
N VAL A 87 -13.12 -9.84 2.98
CA VAL A 87 -11.93 -9.97 3.84
C VAL A 87 -10.67 -10.26 3.01
N THR A 88 -10.77 -11.08 1.96
CA THR A 88 -9.65 -11.38 1.05
C THR A 88 -9.21 -10.14 0.28
N LEU A 89 -10.16 -9.32 -0.19
CA LEU A 89 -9.86 -8.01 -0.80
C LEU A 89 -9.16 -7.08 0.18
N ALA A 90 -9.60 -7.03 1.43
CA ALA A 90 -8.96 -6.22 2.45
C ALA A 90 -7.51 -6.63 2.71
N MET A 91 -7.25 -7.94 2.83
CA MET A 91 -5.89 -8.47 2.92
C MET A 91 -5.05 -8.17 1.68
N SER A 92 -5.68 -8.22 0.51
CA SER A 92 -5.00 -7.92 -0.75
C SER A 92 -4.52 -6.49 -0.78
N TRP A 93 -5.37 -5.55 -0.36
CA TRP A 93 -4.98 -4.15 -0.20
C TRP A 93 -3.88 -3.97 0.86
N LEU A 94 -3.95 -4.65 2.01
CA LEU A 94 -2.89 -4.58 3.01
C LEU A 94 -1.54 -5.04 2.46
N ILE A 95 -1.49 -6.18 1.77
CA ILE A 95 -0.29 -6.69 1.12
C ILE A 95 0.24 -5.68 0.12
N PHE A 96 -0.64 -5.15 -0.75
CA PHE A 96 -0.27 -4.14 -1.73
C PHE A 96 0.32 -2.89 -1.06
N PHE A 97 -0.36 -2.28 -0.09
CA PHE A 97 0.12 -1.05 0.54
C PHE A 97 1.38 -1.27 1.39
N ILE A 98 1.62 -2.46 1.95
CA ILE A 98 2.85 -2.74 2.69
C ILE A 98 4.05 -2.86 1.74
N PHE A 99 3.87 -3.56 0.62
CA PHE A 99 4.97 -3.90 -0.29
C PHE A 99 5.04 -3.05 -1.56
N ALA A 100 4.09 -2.13 -1.81
CA ALA A 100 4.12 -1.29 -2.99
C ALA A 100 5.42 -0.45 -3.04
N PRO A 101 6.09 -0.38 -4.20
CA PRO A 101 7.36 0.35 -4.33
C PRO A 101 7.18 1.89 -4.20
N GLY A 102 5.95 2.37 -4.33
CA GLY A 102 5.58 3.76 -4.09
C GLY A 102 4.07 3.86 -3.89
N VAL A 103 3.64 4.72 -2.97
CA VAL A 103 2.22 5.01 -2.69
C VAL A 103 2.08 6.52 -2.61
N ALA A 104 1.14 7.07 -3.37
CA ALA A 104 0.82 8.48 -3.29
C ALA A 104 -0.23 8.73 -2.19
N PRO A 105 -0.23 9.91 -1.53
CA PRO A 105 -1.16 10.21 -0.45
C PRO A 105 -2.63 9.97 -0.79
N GLN A 106 -3.03 10.28 -2.03
CA GLN A 106 -4.40 10.06 -2.51
C GLN A 106 -4.83 8.59 -2.54
N TYR A 107 -3.90 7.64 -2.58
CA TYR A 107 -4.24 6.21 -2.67
C TYR A 107 -4.81 5.66 -1.37
N PHE A 108 -4.66 6.35 -0.24
CA PHE A 108 -5.22 5.89 1.03
C PHE A 108 -6.74 5.69 0.97
N VAL A 109 -7.44 6.47 0.14
CA VAL A 109 -8.88 6.29 -0.09
C VAL A 109 -9.25 4.89 -0.59
N TRP A 110 -8.33 4.21 -1.31
CA TRP A 110 -8.55 2.86 -1.82
C TRP A 110 -8.49 1.80 -0.73
N LEU A 111 -7.64 1.98 0.29
CA LEU A 111 -7.48 1.02 1.38
C LEU A 111 -8.53 1.19 2.48
N THR A 112 -8.85 2.44 2.81
CA THR A 112 -9.69 2.84 3.94
C THR A 112 -11.00 2.06 4.09
N PRO A 113 -11.86 1.88 3.05
CA PRO A 113 -13.11 1.14 3.23
C PRO A 113 -12.90 -0.32 3.61
N PHE A 114 -11.78 -0.92 3.19
CA PHE A 114 -11.50 -2.32 3.45
C PHE A 114 -11.00 -2.58 4.87
N LEU A 115 -10.32 -1.60 5.49
CA LEU A 115 -9.84 -1.73 6.87
C LEU A 115 -10.98 -1.89 7.88
N LEU A 116 -12.14 -1.28 7.63
CA LEU A 116 -13.33 -1.45 8.47
C LEU A 116 -13.79 -2.91 8.55
N PHE A 117 -13.69 -3.65 7.44
CA PHE A 117 -14.06 -5.07 7.39
C PHE A 117 -13.04 -5.96 8.11
N VAL A 118 -11.81 -5.49 8.31
CA VAL A 118 -10.79 -6.21 9.06
C VAL A 118 -10.94 -5.96 10.55
N SER A 119 -10.97 -4.68 10.95
CA SER A 119 -11.15 -4.27 12.34
C SER A 119 -11.44 -2.77 12.43
N PRO A 120 -12.54 -2.34 13.11
CA PRO A 120 -12.81 -0.92 13.37
C PRO A 120 -11.68 -0.22 14.13
N VAL A 121 -11.02 -0.94 15.05
CA VAL A 121 -9.89 -0.41 15.82
C VAL A 121 -8.69 -0.17 14.89
N PHE A 122 -8.38 -1.12 14.01
CA PHE A 122 -7.29 -0.96 13.05
C PHE A 122 -7.56 0.21 12.09
N PHE A 123 -8.80 0.32 11.61
CA PHE A 123 -9.24 1.46 10.82
C PHE A 123 -9.03 2.79 11.55
N ALA A 124 -9.39 2.89 12.83
CA ALA A 124 -9.23 4.13 13.60
C ALA A 124 -7.76 4.53 13.75
N PHE A 125 -6.88 3.57 14.10
CA PHE A 125 -5.44 3.83 14.19
C PHE A 125 -4.84 4.24 12.85
N PHE A 126 -5.19 3.55 11.77
CA PHE A 126 -4.71 3.92 10.43
C PHE A 126 -5.21 5.31 10.02
N THR A 127 -6.48 5.62 10.29
CA THR A 127 -7.07 6.93 9.99
C THR A 127 -6.36 8.04 10.75
N GLY A 128 -6.06 7.85 12.04
CA GLY A 128 -5.28 8.81 12.82
C GLY A 128 -3.87 9.02 12.25
N ALA A 129 -3.15 7.92 11.99
CA ALA A 129 -1.81 7.95 11.40
C ALA A 129 -1.78 8.63 10.01
N ALA A 130 -2.73 8.27 9.15
CA ALA A 130 -2.89 8.86 7.82
C ALA A 130 -3.26 10.33 7.91
N SER A 131 -4.13 10.74 8.83
CA SER A 131 -4.53 12.14 9.01
C SER A 131 -3.36 13.03 9.41
N ILE A 132 -2.51 12.56 10.34
CA ILE A 132 -1.28 13.27 10.72
C ILE A 132 -0.37 13.44 9.51
N PHE A 133 -0.11 12.36 8.77
CA PHE A 133 0.69 12.41 7.56
C PHE A 133 0.11 13.37 6.52
N LEU A 134 -1.18 13.26 6.21
CA LEU A 134 -1.85 14.08 5.21
C LEU A 134 -1.85 15.56 5.60
N PHE A 135 -2.09 15.86 6.87
CA PHE A 135 -2.02 17.23 7.38
C PHE A 135 -0.63 17.84 7.13
N ILE A 136 0.43 17.10 7.47
CA ILE A 136 1.81 17.56 7.28
C ILE A 136 2.15 17.66 5.79
N PHE A 137 1.77 16.65 5.00
CA PHE A 137 1.97 16.64 3.56
C PHE A 137 1.33 17.85 2.90
N TYR A 138 0.02 18.05 3.06
CA TYR A 138 -0.71 19.14 2.42
C TYR A 138 -0.27 20.52 2.93
N SER A 139 0.00 20.65 4.23
CA SER A 139 0.50 21.92 4.77
C SER A 139 1.90 22.26 4.26
N THR A 140 2.75 21.25 4.04
CA THR A 140 4.10 21.46 3.49
C THR A 140 4.04 21.87 2.02
N ILE A 141 3.27 21.16 1.18
CA ILE A 141 3.26 21.43 -0.26
C ILE A 141 2.47 22.69 -0.64
N SER A 142 1.57 23.15 0.23
CA SER A 142 0.80 24.38 0.04
C SER A 142 1.39 25.59 0.77
N HIS A 143 2.45 25.39 1.56
CA HIS A 143 3.04 26.41 2.44
C HIS A 143 2.04 27.08 3.39
N SER A 144 0.89 26.44 3.68
CA SER A 144 -0.18 27.01 4.51
C SER A 144 -1.13 25.94 5.05
N ILE A 145 -2.05 26.32 5.94
CA ILE A 145 -3.16 25.46 6.37
C ILE A 145 -4.35 25.47 5.38
N HIS A 146 -4.27 26.30 4.34
CA HIS A 146 -5.30 26.45 3.32
C HIS A 146 -4.90 25.67 2.06
N TRP A 147 -5.44 24.48 1.88
CA TRP A 147 -4.99 23.52 0.87
C TRP A 147 -5.63 23.72 -0.51
N TYR A 148 -5.63 24.95 -1.03
CA TYR A 148 -6.19 25.26 -2.35
C TYR A 148 -5.27 24.84 -3.49
N PHE A 149 -3.96 24.93 -3.27
CA PHE A 149 -2.93 24.59 -4.25
C PHE A 149 -1.68 24.10 -3.53
N GLY A 150 -1.01 23.08 -4.08
CA GLY A 150 0.25 22.62 -3.54
C GLY A 150 1.11 21.93 -4.59
N VAL A 151 2.43 22.15 -4.51
CA VAL A 151 3.41 21.56 -5.42
C VAL A 151 4.42 20.76 -4.62
N SER A 152 4.41 19.44 -4.79
CA SER A 152 5.39 18.57 -4.16
C SER A 152 6.70 18.62 -4.94
N THR A 153 7.75 19.18 -4.33
CA THR A 153 9.11 19.16 -4.86
C THR A 153 10.00 18.20 -4.07
N ASN A 154 11.13 17.79 -4.65
CA ASN A 154 12.10 16.95 -3.94
C ASN A 154 12.68 17.65 -2.70
N ALA A 155 12.84 18.98 -2.71
CA ALA A 155 13.28 19.73 -1.54
C ALA A 155 12.29 19.60 -0.37
N LEU A 156 11.00 19.76 -0.66
CA LEU A 156 9.94 19.63 0.35
C LEU A 156 9.78 18.20 0.86
N SER A 157 10.14 17.20 0.06
CA SER A 157 10.06 15.79 0.47
C SER A 157 10.92 15.46 1.70
N ALA A 158 12.00 16.19 1.96
CA ALA A 158 12.80 16.01 3.16
C ALA A 158 11.98 16.28 4.44
N VAL A 159 10.98 17.16 4.36
CA VAL A 159 10.12 17.54 5.49
C VAL A 159 8.99 16.53 5.67
N TRP A 160 8.25 16.21 4.60
CA TRP A 160 7.01 15.43 4.72
C TRP A 160 7.22 13.92 4.54
N ALA A 161 8.22 13.47 3.78
CA ALA A 161 8.38 12.04 3.48
C ALA A 161 8.63 11.15 4.71
N PRO A 162 9.36 11.59 5.77
CA PRO A 162 9.51 10.78 6.98
C PRO A 162 8.16 10.42 7.62
N TRP A 163 7.18 11.33 7.54
CA TRP A 163 5.85 11.13 8.11
C TRP A 163 5.02 10.07 7.39
N SER A 164 5.40 9.70 6.15
CA SER A 164 4.76 8.59 5.43
C SER A 164 4.99 7.23 6.10
N LEU A 165 6.05 7.11 6.92
CA LEU A 165 6.30 5.90 7.69
C LEU A 165 5.24 5.65 8.75
N LEU A 166 4.58 6.70 9.27
CA LEU A 166 3.58 6.56 10.31
C LEU A 166 2.40 5.66 9.85
N PRO A 167 1.66 5.98 8.78
CA PRO A 167 0.62 5.09 8.28
C PRO A 167 1.18 3.74 7.82
N TRP A 168 2.37 3.69 7.22
CA TRP A 168 2.96 2.42 6.77
C TRP A 168 3.28 1.46 7.93
N ILE A 169 3.88 1.96 9.03
CA ILE A 169 4.13 1.19 10.25
C ILE A 169 2.81 0.72 10.86
N THR A 170 1.79 1.58 10.89
CA THR A 170 0.45 1.18 11.36
C THR A 170 -0.09 0.00 10.55
N LEU A 171 0.13 -0.05 9.23
CA LEU A 171 -0.28 -1.19 8.41
C LEU A 171 0.43 -2.48 8.80
N ILE A 172 1.74 -2.42 9.03
CA ILE A 172 2.53 -3.59 9.44
C ILE A 172 2.10 -4.09 10.82
N LEU A 173 2.06 -3.20 11.81
CA LEU A 173 1.73 -3.54 13.19
C LEU A 173 0.29 -4.03 13.30
N GLY A 174 -0.66 -3.34 12.66
CA GLY A 174 -2.06 -3.76 12.64
C GLY A 174 -2.23 -5.14 12.02
N SER A 175 -1.59 -5.39 10.87
CA SER A 175 -1.61 -6.70 10.21
C SER A 175 -1.01 -7.80 11.09
N ALA A 176 0.12 -7.53 11.75
CA ALA A 176 0.79 -8.48 12.64
C ALA A 176 -0.05 -8.79 13.89
N LEU A 177 -0.69 -7.79 14.51
CA LEU A 177 -1.55 -7.95 15.67
C LEU A 177 -2.80 -8.76 15.32
N ILE A 178 -3.44 -8.47 14.18
CA ILE A 178 -4.58 -9.24 13.68
C ILE A 178 -4.16 -10.68 13.44
N TRP A 179 -3.06 -10.91 12.72
CA TRP A 179 -2.52 -12.25 12.50
C TRP A 179 -2.29 -13.01 13.80
N ARG A 180 -1.65 -12.39 14.79
CA ARG A 180 -1.42 -12.99 16.11
C ARG A 180 -2.74 -13.34 16.82
N SER A 181 -3.72 -12.44 16.78
CA SER A 181 -5.02 -12.67 17.41
C SER A 181 -5.74 -13.88 16.81
N THR A 182 -5.60 -14.11 15.50
CA THR A 182 -6.26 -15.23 14.81
C THR A 182 -5.65 -16.60 15.10
N ARG A 183 -4.45 -16.64 15.69
CA ARG A 183 -3.79 -17.88 16.13
C ARG A 183 -4.15 -18.28 17.57
N GLN A 184 -4.86 -17.44 18.32
CA GLN A 184 -5.23 -17.75 19.70
C GLN A 184 -6.49 -18.65 19.74
N PRO A 185 -6.51 -19.72 20.56
CA PRO A 185 -7.71 -20.54 20.77
C PRO A 185 -8.84 -19.66 21.33
N GLY A 186 -9.99 -19.64 20.64
CA GLY A 186 -11.18 -18.88 21.06
C GLY A 186 -11.30 -17.46 20.49
N ALA A 187 -10.41 -17.05 19.58
CA ALA A 187 -10.50 -15.73 18.97
C ALA A 187 -11.77 -15.56 18.10
N PRO A 188 -12.46 -14.39 18.18
CA PRO A 188 -13.65 -14.09 17.37
C PRO A 188 -13.37 -14.02 15.87
N LEU A 189 -12.09 -14.01 15.46
CA LEU A 189 -11.61 -14.03 14.09
C LEU A 189 -11.04 -15.41 13.68
N LYS A 190 -11.72 -16.52 14.03
CA LYS A 190 -11.50 -17.86 13.45
C LYS A 190 -11.67 -17.93 11.91
N ILE A 191 -11.95 -16.80 11.25
CA ILE A 191 -12.17 -16.66 9.80
C ILE A 191 -10.86 -16.74 8.99
N LEU A 192 -9.69 -16.68 9.67
CA LEU A 192 -8.38 -16.83 9.02
C LEU A 192 -7.81 -18.25 9.09
N THR A 193 -8.42 -19.11 9.90
CA THR A 193 -8.08 -20.53 9.93
C THR A 193 -8.87 -21.27 8.86
N VAL A 194 -8.15 -21.98 7.99
CA VAL A 194 -8.73 -22.98 7.09
C VAL A 194 -9.44 -23.99 7.97
N VAL A 195 -10.76 -24.07 7.86
CA VAL A 195 -11.49 -25.27 8.32
C VAL A 195 -11.07 -26.37 7.34
N PRO A 196 -10.49 -27.49 7.80
CA PRO A 196 -10.24 -28.62 6.91
C PRO A 196 -11.57 -29.01 6.27
N ALA A 197 -11.58 -29.27 4.96
CA ALA A 197 -12.75 -29.85 4.32
C ALA A 197 -13.18 -31.07 5.15
N ALA A 198 -14.46 -31.11 5.53
CA ALA A 198 -15.01 -32.21 6.32
C ALA A 198 -14.59 -33.54 5.70
N GLU A 199 -14.03 -34.44 6.51
CA GLU A 199 -13.83 -35.81 6.09
C GLU A 199 -15.18 -36.37 5.62
N PRO A 200 -15.28 -36.91 4.40
CA PRO A 200 -16.47 -37.63 4.01
C PRO A 200 -16.58 -38.85 4.94
N TYR A 201 -17.67 -38.91 5.69
CA TYR A 201 -18.05 -40.07 6.47
C TYR A 201 -17.83 -41.36 5.67
N SER A 202 -16.98 -42.24 6.20
CA SER A 202 -16.96 -43.68 5.91
C SER A 202 -16.80 -44.43 7.22
#